data_AF-A0A920FE15-F1
#
_entry.id   AF-A0A920FE15-F1
#
_cell.length_a   1.000
_cell.length_b   1.000
_cell.length_c   1.000
_cell.angle_alpha   90.00
_cell.angle_beta   90.00
_cell.angle_gamma   90.00
#
_symmetry.space_group_name_H-M   'P 1'
#
loop_
_entity.id
_entity.type
_entity.pdbx_description
1 polymer ?
#
loop_
_entity_poly.entity_id
_entity_poly.type
_entity_poly.pdbx_seq_one_letter_code
_entity_poly.pdbx_strand_id
1 'polypeptide(L)'
;MGTKLKLATLLNQHNSIGQDLLAMCVNDVITTGADPILFLDYLATGSINLKIHKTVLKGIKSACNKHNIILIGGETAEMPGMYSKNDYDLAGFCVGLVDKKNILDKKNVKKIICLLE
;
A
#
# COMPACT_ATOMS: atom_id res chain seq x y z
N MET A 1 -0.22 5.38 3.73
CA MET A 1 1.15 5.80 3.38
C MET A 1 1.71 6.84 4.36
N GLY A 2 0.95 7.91 4.64
CA GLY A 2 1.32 8.91 5.65
C GLY A 2 2.21 10.03 5.13
N THR A 3 2.98 10.66 6.02
CA THR A 3 3.69 11.93 5.76
C THR A 3 4.78 11.87 4.70
N LYS A 4 5.22 10.68 4.27
CA LYS A 4 6.15 10.53 3.14
C LYS A 4 5.58 11.12 1.82
N LEU A 5 4.26 11.26 1.68
CA LEU A 5 3.64 11.95 0.54
C LEU A 5 4.07 13.42 0.46
N LYS A 6 4.31 14.08 1.59
CA LYS A 6 4.81 15.46 1.62
C LYS A 6 6.18 15.56 0.97
N LEU A 7 7.07 14.59 1.21
CA LEU A 7 8.39 14.54 0.56
C LEU A 7 8.26 14.27 -0.95
N ALA A 8 7.38 13.35 -1.35
CA ALA A 8 7.12 13.09 -2.76
C ALA A 8 6.63 14.34 -3.50
N THR A 9 5.73 15.12 -2.87
CA THR A 9 5.24 16.39 -3.42
C THR A 9 6.35 17.45 -3.46
N LEU A 10 7.13 17.61 -2.38
CA LEU A 10 8.24 18.57 -2.32
C LEU A 10 9.33 18.29 -3.37
N LEU A 11 9.64 17.02 -3.62
CA LEU A 11 10.64 16.58 -4.59
C LEU A 11 10.06 16.37 -6.00
N ASN A 12 8.73 16.47 -6.17
CA ASN A 12 8.02 16.12 -7.39
C ASN A 12 8.36 14.69 -7.90
N GLN A 13 8.51 13.74 -6.97
CA GLN A 13 8.88 12.35 -7.22
C GLN A 13 7.79 11.41 -6.71
N HIS A 14 6.98 10.88 -7.62
CA HIS A 14 5.78 10.09 -7.29
C HIS A 14 5.83 8.63 -7.77
N ASN A 15 6.90 8.24 -8.47
CA ASN A 15 7.04 6.94 -9.12
C ASN A 15 7.20 5.76 -8.14
N SER A 16 7.77 5.97 -6.95
CA SER A 16 7.96 4.91 -5.95
C SER A 16 6.76 4.72 -5.02
N ILE A 17 5.85 5.70 -4.96
CA ILE A 17 4.77 5.76 -3.96
C ILE A 17 3.83 4.55 -4.05
N GLY A 18 3.61 4.01 -5.25
CA GLY A 18 2.78 2.82 -5.40
C GLY A 18 3.37 1.57 -4.76
N GLN A 19 4.69 1.37 -4.82
CA GLN A 19 5.36 0.28 -4.10
C GLN A 19 5.31 0.49 -2.60
N ASP A 20 5.50 1.73 -2.13
CA ASP A 20 5.43 2.06 -0.71
C ASP A 20 4.03 1.75 -0.14
N LEU A 21 2.97 2.09 -0.88
CA LEU A 21 1.60 1.81 -0.50
C LEU A 21 1.33 0.31 -0.40
N LEU A 22 1.72 -0.46 -1.42
CA LEU A 22 1.54 -1.92 -1.42
C LEU A 22 2.32 -2.56 -0.26
N ALA A 23 3.60 -2.22 -0.12
CA ALA A 23 4.48 -2.83 0.87
C ALA A 23 3.97 -2.62 2.30
N MET A 24 3.44 -1.44 2.62
CA MET A 24 2.86 -1.17 3.94
C MET A 24 1.74 -2.16 4.29
N CYS A 25 0.81 -2.41 3.37
CA CYS A 25 -0.30 -3.33 3.64
C CYS A 25 0.11 -4.80 3.54
N VAL A 26 0.94 -5.15 2.55
CA VAL A 26 1.35 -6.53 2.31
C VAL A 26 2.25 -7.04 3.42
N ASN A 27 3.19 -6.22 3.91
CA ASN A 27 4.09 -6.63 4.98
C ASN A 27 3.33 -6.99 6.26
N ASP A 28 2.27 -6.25 6.59
CA ASP A 28 1.43 -6.58 7.74
C ASP A 28 0.69 -7.91 7.53
N VAL A 29 0.18 -8.16 6.32
CA VAL A 29 -0.51 -9.42 5.99
C VAL A 29 0.44 -10.63 6.09
N ILE A 30 1.64 -10.56 5.52
CA ILE A 30 2.57 -11.71 5.52
C ILE A 30 3.07 -12.05 6.93
N THR A 31 3.10 -11.09 7.86
CA THR A 31 3.48 -11.36 9.25
C THR A 31 2.48 -12.28 9.98
N THR A 32 1.28 -12.47 9.42
CA THR A 32 0.28 -13.42 9.93
C THR A 32 0.47 -14.84 9.39
N GLY A 33 1.36 -15.04 8.40
CA GLY A 33 1.51 -16.28 7.64
C GLY A 33 0.58 -16.38 6.42
N ALA A 34 -0.13 -15.31 6.09
CA ALA A 34 -1.04 -15.26 4.95
C ALA A 34 -0.36 -14.87 3.64
N ASP A 35 -0.82 -15.49 2.55
CA ASP A 35 -0.47 -15.12 1.19
C ASP A 35 -1.39 -13.97 0.72
N PRO A 36 -0.86 -12.79 0.37
CA PRO A 36 -1.65 -11.69 -0.17
C PRO A 36 -2.24 -12.05 -1.54
N ILE A 37 -3.53 -11.78 -1.75
CA ILE A 37 -4.26 -12.16 -2.97
C ILE A 37 -4.85 -10.97 -3.72
N LEU A 38 -5.40 -9.98 -3.01
CA LEU A 38 -6.15 -8.88 -3.58
C LEU A 38 -5.71 -7.55 -2.97
N PHE A 39 -5.73 -6.50 -3.79
CA PHE A 39 -5.44 -5.13 -3.38
C PHE A 39 -6.48 -4.14 -3.92
N LEU A 40 -6.82 -3.13 -3.12
CA LEU A 40 -7.55 -1.94 -3.54
C LEU A 40 -6.82 -0.68 -3.09
N ASP A 41 -6.97 0.39 -3.86
CA ASP A 41 -6.46 1.71 -3.50
C ASP A 41 -7.58 2.74 -3.31
N TYR A 42 -7.30 3.75 -2.48
CA TYR A 42 -8.14 4.94 -2.32
C TYR A 42 -7.25 6.17 -2.38
N LEU A 43 -7.50 7.03 -3.36
CA LEU A 43 -6.79 8.30 -3.57
C LEU A 43 -7.72 9.47 -3.28
N ALA A 44 -7.36 10.28 -2.28
CA ALA A 44 -8.05 11.55 -2.01
C ALA A 44 -7.12 12.72 -2.34
N THR A 45 -7.66 13.81 -2.89
CA THR A 45 -6.84 14.96 -3.31
C THR A 45 -7.61 16.27 -3.27
N GLY A 46 -6.93 17.40 -3.13
CA GLY A 46 -7.57 18.72 -3.21
C GLY A 46 -7.98 19.08 -4.63
N SER A 47 -7.24 18.62 -5.64
CA SER A 47 -7.57 18.80 -7.05
C SER A 47 -6.91 17.73 -7.91
N ILE A 48 -7.64 17.20 -8.87
CA ILE A 48 -7.16 16.13 -9.74
C ILE A 48 -5.99 16.62 -10.59
N ASN A 49 -4.80 16.09 -10.31
CA ASN A 49 -3.63 16.19 -11.16
C ASN A 49 -3.44 14.88 -11.94
N LEU A 50 -3.98 14.81 -13.15
CA LEU A 50 -3.93 13.61 -14.00
C LEU A 50 -2.51 13.06 -14.21
N LYS A 51 -1.48 13.92 -14.28
CA LYS A 51 -0.10 13.48 -14.49
C LYS A 51 0.45 12.76 -13.27
N ILE A 52 0.29 13.35 -12.08
CA ILE A 52 0.74 12.76 -10.82
C ILE A 52 -0.08 11.51 -10.51
N HIS A 53 -1.41 11.58 -10.57
CA HIS A 53 -2.29 10.47 -10.21
C HIS A 53 -2.08 9.26 -11.13
N LYS A 54 -1.92 9.46 -12.44
CA LYS A 54 -1.56 8.36 -13.35
C LYS A 54 -0.21 7.74 -13.01
N THR A 55 0.76 8.53 -12.55
CA THR A 55 2.08 8.01 -12.15
C THR A 55 1.96 7.13 -10.92
N VAL A 56 1.20 7.58 -9.91
CA VAL A 56 0.92 6.82 -8.69
C VAL A 56 0.18 5.51 -9.00
N LEU A 57 -0.95 5.58 -9.73
CA LEU A 57 -1.75 4.40 -10.07
C LEU A 57 -0.98 3.38 -10.91
N LYS A 58 -0.13 3.83 -11.83
CA LYS A 58 0.80 2.95 -12.56
C LYS A 58 1.78 2.27 -11.62
N GLY A 59 2.32 2.99 -10.64
CA GLY A 59 3.19 2.45 -9.60
C GLY A 59 2.50 1.36 -8.78
N ILE A 60 1.24 1.59 -8.36
CA ILE A 60 0.45 0.61 -7.60
C ILE A 60 0.23 -0.65 -8.44
N LYS A 61 -0.24 -0.50 -9.69
CA LYS A 61 -0.43 -1.63 -10.61
C LYS A 61 0.86 -2.40 -10.87
N SER A 62 1.98 -1.70 -11.07
CA SER A 62 3.29 -2.33 -11.28
C SER A 62 3.75 -3.11 -10.05
N ALA A 63 3.54 -2.57 -8.85
CA ALA A 63 3.88 -3.24 -7.60
C ALA A 63 3.03 -4.51 -7.41
N CYS A 64 1.71 -4.41 -7.62
CA CYS A 64 0.80 -5.56 -7.53
C CYS A 64 1.22 -6.68 -8.50
N ASN A 65 1.47 -6.34 -9.76
CA ASN A 65 1.92 -7.29 -10.78
C ASN A 65 3.26 -7.97 -10.41
N LYS A 66 4.22 -7.21 -9.87
CA LYS A 66 5.53 -7.75 -9.46
C LYS A 66 5.40 -8.83 -8.38
N HIS A 67 4.38 -8.74 -7.54
CA HIS A 67 4.16 -9.65 -6.41
C HIS A 67 3.01 -10.63 -6.65
N ASN A 68 2.50 -10.75 -7.89
CA ASN A 68 1.35 -11.60 -8.25
C ASN A 68 0.08 -11.32 -7.43
N ILE A 69 -0.10 -10.07 -6.99
CA ILE A 69 -1.28 -9.62 -6.26
C ILE A 69 -2.24 -8.98 -7.26
N ILE A 70 -3.53 -9.32 -7.16
CA ILE A 70 -4.55 -8.80 -8.06
C ILE A 70 -5.00 -7.42 -7.56
N LEU A 71 -4.74 -6.37 -8.33
CA LEU A 71 -5.36 -5.06 -8.12
C LEU A 71 -6.80 -5.10 -8.67
N ILE A 72 -7.79 -5.17 -7.80
CA ILE A 72 -9.20 -5.35 -8.23
C ILE A 72 -9.90 -4.03 -8.55
N GLY A 73 -9.37 -2.92 -8.07
CA GLY A 73 -9.91 -1.60 -8.32
C GLY A 73 -9.41 -0.58 -7.31
N GLY A 74 -9.99 0.61 -7.37
CA GLY A 74 -9.75 1.67 -6.44
C GLY A 74 -10.76 2.78 -6.61
N GLU A 75 -10.66 3.80 -5.76
CA GLU A 75 -11.56 4.96 -5.76
C GLU A 75 -10.74 6.26 -5.78
N THR A 76 -11.30 7.31 -6.38
CA THR A 76 -10.65 8.63 -6.45
C THR A 76 -11.61 9.73 -6.01
N ALA A 77 -11.25 10.42 -4.94
CA ALA A 77 -12.05 11.51 -4.37
C ALA A 77 -11.35 12.87 -4.52
N GLU A 78 -12.06 13.85 -5.09
CA GLU A 78 -11.63 15.26 -5.11
C GLU A 78 -12.33 16.02 -3.97
N MET A 79 -11.55 16.59 -3.05
CA MET A 79 -12.02 17.17 -1.79
C MET A 79 -11.29 18.51 -1.49
N PRO A 80 -11.56 19.58 -2.24
CA PRO A 80 -10.84 20.86 -2.14
C PRO A 80 -10.99 21.59 -0.80
N GLY A 81 -12.01 21.24 0.00
CA GLY A 81 -12.20 21.77 1.35
C GLY A 81 -11.43 21.01 2.44
N MET A 82 -10.87 19.84 2.12
CA MET A 82 -10.11 19.02 3.07
C MET A 82 -8.60 19.00 2.75
N TYR A 83 -8.24 18.99 1.47
CA TYR A 83 -6.85 18.93 1.01
C TYR A 83 -6.47 20.17 0.21
N SER A 84 -5.22 20.63 0.36
CA SER A 84 -4.67 21.69 -0.49
C SER A 84 -4.63 21.24 -1.95
N LYS A 85 -4.65 22.19 -2.89
CA LYS A 85 -4.72 21.93 -4.34
C LYS A 85 -3.71 20.90 -4.87
N ASN A 86 -2.51 20.84 -4.31
CA ASN A 86 -1.44 19.93 -4.75
C ASN A 86 -1.22 18.74 -3.80
N ASP A 87 -2.00 18.66 -2.72
CA ASP A 87 -1.89 17.57 -1.76
C ASP A 87 -2.82 16.43 -2.16
N TYR A 88 -2.36 15.22 -1.88
CA TYR A 88 -3.15 14.01 -1.99
C TYR A 88 -2.78 13.06 -0.86
N ASP A 89 -3.69 12.16 -0.53
CA ASP A 89 -3.51 11.06 0.40
C ASP A 89 -3.80 9.74 -0.28
N LEU A 90 -3.19 8.68 0.25
CA LEU A 90 -3.32 7.32 -0.26
C LEU A 90 -3.52 6.33 0.88
N ALA A 91 -4.62 5.59 0.74
CA ALA A 91 -4.90 4.40 1.51
C ALA A 91 -4.90 3.16 0.60
N GLY A 92 -4.50 2.04 1.18
CA GLY A 92 -4.46 0.74 0.53
C GLY A 92 -5.21 -0.27 1.39
N PHE A 93 -5.81 -1.24 0.74
CA PHE A 93 -6.49 -2.35 1.39
C PHE A 93 -6.00 -3.65 0.79
N CYS A 94 -5.56 -4.57 1.64
CA CYS A 94 -5.00 -5.85 1.24
C CYS A 94 -5.80 -6.99 1.87
N VAL A 95 -6.11 -8.00 1.08
CA VAL A 95 -6.68 -9.27 1.56
C VAL A 95 -5.65 -10.36 1.35
N GLY A 96 -5.41 -11.15 2.40
CA GLY A 96 -4.60 -12.36 2.35
C GLY A 96 -5.40 -13.60 2.73
N LEU A 97 -4.87 -14.77 2.36
CA LEU A 97 -5.44 -16.08 2.68
C LEU A 97 -4.41 -16.93 3.43
N VAL A 98 -4.85 -17.66 4.44
CA VAL A 98 -4.02 -18.59 5.21
C VAL A 98 -4.84 -19.78 5.68
N ASP A 99 -4.27 -20.98 5.61
CA ASP A 99 -4.85 -22.14 6.29
C ASP A 99 -4.76 -21.92 7.80
N LYS A 100 -5.84 -22.21 8.53
CA LYS A 100 -5.91 -22.02 9.99
C LYS A 100 -4.73 -22.64 10.74
N LYS A 101 -4.19 -23.77 10.26
CA LYS A 101 -3.04 -24.45 10.88
C LYS A 101 -1.70 -23.74 10.64
N ASN A 102 -1.62 -22.86 9.65
CA ASN A 102 -0.41 -22.14 9.22
C ASN A 102 -0.36 -20.70 9.76
N ILE A 103 -1.39 -20.25 10.49
CA ILE A 103 -1.40 -18.93 11.12
C ILE A 103 -0.21 -18.83 12.09
N LEU A 104 0.58 -17.78 11.94
CA LEU A 104 1.71 -17.51 12.84
C LEU A 104 1.18 -17.05 14.21
N ASP A 105 1.37 -17.89 15.23
CA ASP A 105 1.00 -17.58 16.62
C ASP A 105 2.27 -17.38 17.46
N LYS A 106 2.30 -16.25 18.20
CA LYS A 106 3.35 -15.93 19.17
C LYS A 106 3.58 -17.03 20.21
N LYS A 107 2.56 -17.85 20.52
CA LYS A 107 2.69 -19.00 21.44
C LYS A 107 3.70 -20.04 20.97
N ASN A 108 3.98 -20.10 19.67
CA ASN A 108 4.96 -21.04 19.11
C ASN A 108 6.40 -20.53 19.20
N VAL A 109 6.62 -19.28 19.66
CA VAL A 109 7.95 -18.70 19.84
C VAL A 109 8.63 -19.28 21.09
N LYS A 110 9.83 -19.85 20.92
CA LYS A 110 10.63 -20.46 22.01
C LYS A 110 11.91 -19.67 22.24
N LYS A 111 12.46 -19.74 23.47
CA LYS A 111 13.66 -19.02 23.90
C LYS A 111 14.94 -19.32 23.08
N ILE A 112 14.95 -20.39 22.29
CA ILE A 112 16.11 -20.83 21.48
C ILE A 112 15.95 -20.42 19.99
N ILE A 113 14.82 -19.81 19.59
CA ILE A 113 14.63 -19.38 18.20
C ILE A 113 15.54 -18.17 17.91
N CYS A 114 16.34 -18.27 16.86
CA CYS A 114 17.17 -17.18 16.36
C CYS A 114 16.32 -16.15 15.61
N LEU A 115 16.65 -14.87 15.79
CA LEU A 115 16.24 -13.83 14.85
C LEU A 115 17.12 -13.98 13.62
N LEU A 116 16.51 -14.08 12.44
CA LEU A 116 17.24 -14.06 11.18
C LEU A 116 17.60 -12.60 10.90
N GLU A 117 18.90 -12.31 10.82
CA GLU A 117 19.45 -11.01 10.40
C GLU A 117 19.53 -10.93 8.87
#